data_AF-A0A2N2X7M5-F1
#
_entry.id   AF-A0A2N2X7M5-F1
#
_cell.length_a   1.000
_cell.length_b   1.000
_cell.length_c   1.000
_cell.angle_alpha   90.00
_cell.angle_beta   90.00
_cell.angle_gamma   90.00
#
_symmetry.space_group_name_H-M   'P 1'
#
loop_
_entity.id
_entity.type
_entity.pdbx_description
1 polymer ?
#
loop_
_entity_poly.entity_id
_entity_poly.type
_entity_poly.pdbx_seq_one_letter_code
_entity_poly.pdbx_strand_id
1 'polypeptide(L)'
;MMENLKKVTRAQWYLIALFIGFAFLMQNCQDDDALIYEENQTPAELSSKGPPVGNKVDVCRYNERKGTYSIVSLNTKFVPDRLQPSDVIIDEDGDGYAAYNECGVLNGDGIDLDDTNPDINPGAVEICGDGIDNNCNGETDEGCTYVPDDNFEQALIDLGYDTILDNYVLTSNINTRTSLNVNYYEGYSSGKIADLTGIEDFTALQNLACDYNQITSLDLSDNTALTLLSCNDNQLTSLNVSSNAALTYLYCNYNQLTSLDVSNNTSLVWFSCGVNQLESLDVSNNTALKYFGCAVNLLESLDVSKNTALESLYFNENKLTSINLSQNTSLRILHAHNNQLTSLDVSNNPNLSLFYCHYNKLISLDVSNNPNLADFYCYNNLLTSLGLSSNTNLAWLDCSENQLTSLDVGNNTVLEGLWIEDNQLESLDVSQNTVLEYLECFNNEALGCIQVNMSQLATAPTDPNWIKDGSAVYSTDCSSN
;
A
#
# COMPACT_ATOMS: atom_id res chain seq x y z
N MET A 1 -81.21 -16.27 -70.28
CA MET A 1 -81.09 -14.82 -70.50
C MET A 1 -79.60 -14.52 -70.35
N MET A 2 -78.82 -14.68 -71.44
CA MET A 2 -78.38 -13.61 -72.38
C MET A 2 -77.44 -12.63 -71.65
N GLU A 3 -76.17 -12.44 -72.01
CA GLU A 3 -75.61 -12.09 -73.33
C GLU A 3 -74.22 -12.77 -73.54
N ASN A 4 -73.90 -13.44 -74.65
CA ASN A 4 -73.68 -13.05 -76.05
C ASN A 4 -72.31 -12.42 -76.40
N LEU A 5 -71.52 -13.22 -77.16
CA LEU A 5 -70.84 -12.87 -78.42
C LEU A 5 -69.54 -12.02 -78.37
N LYS A 6 -68.36 -12.66 -78.58
CA LYS A 6 -67.72 -12.79 -79.93
C LYS A 6 -66.32 -13.41 -79.89
N LYS A 7 -66.12 -14.32 -80.85
CA LYS A 7 -64.85 -14.88 -81.35
C LYS A 7 -63.97 -13.79 -81.98
N VAL A 8 -62.65 -13.86 -81.80
CA VAL A 8 -61.66 -13.70 -82.90
C VAL A 8 -60.43 -14.58 -82.59
N THR A 9 -60.07 -15.43 -83.53
CA THR A 9 -58.92 -16.35 -83.51
C THR A 9 -57.66 -15.71 -84.08
N ARG A 10 -56.52 -16.21 -83.60
CA ARG A 10 -55.12 -16.01 -84.00
C ARG A 10 -54.86 -15.61 -85.46
N ALA A 11 -53.84 -14.75 -85.60
CA ALA A 11 -52.98 -14.50 -86.75
C ALA A 11 -53.44 -13.40 -87.73
N GLN A 12 -53.00 -12.16 -87.48
CA GLN A 12 -52.52 -11.19 -88.50
C GLN A 12 -52.14 -9.83 -87.88
N TRP A 13 -51.04 -9.77 -87.11
CA TRP A 13 -50.26 -8.52 -86.90
C TRP A 13 -48.75 -8.78 -86.96
N TYR A 14 -48.33 -9.74 -87.79
CA TYR A 14 -46.98 -9.67 -88.34
C TYR A 14 -46.91 -8.41 -89.24
N LEU A 15 -45.97 -7.51 -88.95
CA LEU A 15 -45.43 -6.46 -89.83
C LEU A 15 -45.92 -4.99 -89.73
N ILE A 16 -46.26 -4.49 -88.55
CA ILE A 16 -46.09 -3.06 -88.20
C ILE A 16 -45.70 -3.03 -86.72
N ALA A 17 -44.42 -3.04 -86.31
CA ALA A 17 -43.40 -2.07 -86.65
C ALA A 17 -42.02 -2.73 -86.81
N LEU A 18 -41.56 -2.80 -88.06
CA LEU A 18 -40.14 -2.64 -88.35
C LEU A 18 -39.72 -1.22 -87.91
N PHE A 19 -38.45 -1.07 -87.54
CA PHE A 19 -37.75 0.14 -87.07
C PHE A 19 -37.76 0.36 -85.55
N ILE A 20 -36.95 -0.42 -84.82
CA ILE A 20 -35.77 0.06 -84.07
C ILE A 20 -34.82 -1.15 -83.86
N GLY A 21 -33.55 -0.95 -84.25
CA GLY A 21 -32.35 -1.82 -84.24
C GLY A 21 -32.46 -3.25 -83.69
N PHE A 22 -32.17 -4.30 -84.46
CA PHE A 22 -30.82 -4.61 -84.99
C PHE A 22 -29.70 -4.41 -83.95
N ALA A 23 -29.73 -5.12 -82.82
CA ALA A 23 -28.54 -5.49 -82.02
C ALA A 23 -28.85 -6.51 -80.90
N PHE A 24 -28.03 -7.58 -80.86
CA PHE A 24 -27.44 -8.22 -79.67
C PHE A 24 -28.25 -9.10 -78.69
N LEU A 25 -28.00 -10.42 -78.80
CA LEU A 25 -27.45 -11.35 -77.77
C LEU A 25 -27.92 -11.27 -76.30
N MET A 26 -28.40 -12.44 -75.82
CA MET A 26 -28.50 -12.92 -74.42
C MET A 26 -29.42 -12.16 -73.44
N GLN A 27 -30.10 -12.93 -72.57
CA GLN A 27 -30.18 -12.74 -71.10
C GLN A 27 -31.59 -12.89 -70.46
N ASN A 28 -31.64 -13.87 -69.53
CA ASN A 28 -32.42 -13.99 -68.28
C ASN A 28 -33.73 -14.80 -68.16
N CYS A 29 -33.58 -15.82 -67.29
CA CYS A 29 -34.53 -16.72 -66.62
C CYS A 29 -35.54 -16.03 -65.69
N GLN A 30 -36.63 -16.73 -65.35
CA GLN A 30 -37.23 -16.69 -64.01
C GLN A 30 -38.01 -17.99 -63.70
N ASP A 31 -37.43 -18.75 -62.77
CA ASP A 31 -37.99 -19.53 -61.66
C ASP A 31 -39.04 -20.63 -61.90
N ASP A 32 -38.54 -21.83 -62.25
CA ASP A 32 -39.02 -23.13 -61.77
C ASP A 32 -38.02 -23.63 -60.70
N ASP A 33 -38.48 -24.23 -59.60
CA ASP A 33 -37.84 -25.43 -59.02
C ASP A 33 -38.67 -26.01 -57.85
N ALA A 34 -39.34 -27.12 -58.16
CA ALA A 34 -39.88 -28.05 -57.18
C ALA A 34 -38.75 -28.95 -56.65
N LEU A 35 -38.62 -28.98 -55.33
CA LEU A 35 -37.88 -29.93 -54.52
C LEU A 35 -38.25 -31.38 -54.84
N ILE A 36 -37.27 -32.26 -55.06
CA ILE A 36 -37.25 -33.64 -54.54
C ILE A 36 -35.78 -34.10 -54.36
N TYR A 37 -35.39 -34.45 -53.13
CA TYR A 37 -34.75 -35.74 -52.77
C TYR A 37 -34.95 -35.98 -51.27
N GLU A 38 -35.63 -37.09 -50.95
CA GLU A 38 -35.58 -37.82 -49.67
C GLU A 38 -34.77 -39.11 -49.92
N GLU A 39 -33.83 -39.48 -49.02
CA GLU A 39 -33.75 -40.84 -48.44
C GLU A 39 -32.64 -40.95 -47.35
N ASN A 40 -33.10 -41.04 -46.10
CA ASN A 40 -32.63 -41.87 -44.97
C ASN A 40 -31.12 -42.17 -44.76
N GLN A 41 -30.52 -41.59 -43.71
CA GLN A 41 -29.94 -42.30 -42.54
C GLN A 41 -29.49 -41.32 -41.42
N THR A 42 -29.77 -41.68 -40.15
CA THR A 42 -29.22 -41.17 -38.87
C THR A 42 -28.49 -42.36 -38.18
N PRO A 43 -27.62 -42.26 -37.14
CA PRO A 43 -27.38 -41.16 -36.18
C PRO A 43 -25.89 -40.89 -35.75
N ALA A 44 -25.66 -39.74 -35.08
CA ALA A 44 -24.52 -39.41 -34.20
C ALA A 44 -23.12 -39.47 -34.85
N GLU A 45 -22.49 -38.36 -35.25
CA GLU A 45 -21.91 -37.33 -34.37
C GLU A 45 -21.99 -35.98 -35.10
N LEU A 46 -22.86 -35.09 -34.65
CA LEU A 46 -22.67 -33.64 -34.82
C LEU A 46 -22.31 -33.17 -33.43
N SER A 47 -21.02 -33.00 -33.16
CA SER A 47 -20.59 -32.22 -32.00
C SER A 47 -21.18 -30.82 -32.15
N SER A 48 -22.15 -30.54 -31.28
CA SER A 48 -22.40 -29.27 -30.57
C SER A 48 -21.71 -28.04 -31.16
N LYS A 49 -22.40 -27.08 -31.78
CA LYS A 49 -23.05 -25.92 -31.13
C LYS A 49 -22.21 -25.25 -30.03
N GLY A 50 -21.60 -24.11 -30.37
CA GLY A 50 -21.70 -22.86 -29.60
C GLY A 50 -22.95 -22.05 -30.00
N PRO A 51 -23.39 -21.10 -29.16
CA PRO A 51 -24.65 -20.40 -29.37
C PRO A 51 -24.52 -19.44 -30.55
N PRO A 52 -25.58 -19.30 -31.36
CA PRO A 52 -25.66 -18.17 -32.26
C PRO A 52 -25.67 -16.86 -31.46
N VAL A 53 -24.70 -15.99 -31.71
CA VAL A 53 -24.80 -14.60 -31.25
C VAL A 53 -25.84 -13.91 -32.14
N GLY A 54 -27.08 -13.88 -31.66
CA GLY A 54 -28.22 -13.27 -32.36
C GLY A 54 -29.07 -14.25 -33.18
N ASN A 55 -29.83 -13.74 -34.14
CA ASN A 55 -30.89 -14.50 -34.83
C ASN A 55 -30.40 -15.27 -36.06
N LYS A 56 -29.08 -15.33 -36.32
CA LYS A 56 -28.49 -15.98 -37.51
C LYS A 56 -27.20 -16.75 -37.21
N VAL A 57 -26.89 -17.77 -38.02
CA VAL A 57 -25.66 -18.59 -38.05
C VAL A 57 -25.18 -18.68 -39.49
N ASP A 58 -23.89 -18.49 -39.72
CA ASP A 58 -23.28 -18.67 -41.03
C ASP A 58 -22.81 -20.11 -41.23
N VAL A 59 -23.02 -20.65 -42.42
CA VAL A 59 -22.71 -22.04 -42.76
C VAL A 59 -21.91 -22.06 -44.05
N CYS A 60 -20.78 -22.78 -44.08
CA CYS A 60 -20.03 -23.00 -45.31
C CYS A 60 -20.66 -24.12 -46.14
N ARG A 61 -21.18 -23.77 -47.31
CA ARG A 61 -21.86 -24.70 -48.22
C ARG A 61 -20.99 -25.02 -49.43
N TYR A 62 -20.64 -26.28 -49.61
CA TYR A 62 -19.94 -26.73 -50.81
C TYR A 62 -20.88 -26.79 -52.03
N ASN A 63 -20.51 -26.11 -53.11
CA ASN A 63 -21.22 -26.16 -54.39
C ASN A 63 -20.57 -27.19 -55.33
N GLU A 64 -21.08 -28.41 -55.31
CA GLU A 64 -20.57 -29.54 -56.12
C GLU A 64 -20.51 -29.25 -57.63
N ARG A 65 -21.40 -28.39 -58.15
CA ARG A 65 -21.43 -28.08 -59.60
C ARG A 65 -20.32 -27.11 -60.02
N LYS A 66 -19.87 -26.27 -59.09
CA LYS A 66 -18.84 -25.27 -59.33
C LYS A 66 -17.49 -25.66 -58.74
N GLY A 67 -17.47 -26.66 -57.85
CA GLY A 67 -16.28 -27.03 -57.07
C GLY A 67 -15.85 -25.93 -56.11
N THR A 68 -16.77 -25.07 -55.68
CA THR A 68 -16.49 -23.87 -54.87
C THR A 68 -17.33 -23.86 -53.61
N TYR A 69 -16.78 -23.34 -52.52
CA TYR A 69 -17.53 -23.07 -51.30
C TYR A 69 -18.26 -21.73 -51.36
N SER A 70 -19.37 -21.61 -50.62
CA SER A 70 -20.13 -20.37 -50.47
C SER A 70 -20.77 -20.28 -49.08
N ILE A 71 -20.70 -19.10 -48.45
CA ILE A 71 -21.31 -18.88 -47.13
C ILE A 71 -22.81 -18.58 -47.26
N VAL A 72 -23.62 -19.18 -46.38
CA VAL A 72 -25.06 -18.94 -46.28
C VAL A 72 -25.44 -18.62 -44.83
N SER A 73 -25.95 -17.40 -44.59
CA SER A 73 -26.51 -17.02 -43.29
C SER A 73 -27.92 -17.56 -43.09
N LEU A 74 -28.08 -18.47 -42.13
CA LEU A 74 -29.34 -19.10 -41.75
C LEU A 74 -29.89 -18.48 -40.48
N ASN A 75 -31.21 -18.34 -40.36
CA ASN A 75 -31.79 -17.94 -39.08
C ASN A 75 -31.77 -19.13 -38.11
N THR A 76 -31.40 -18.85 -36.86
CA THR A 76 -31.10 -19.83 -35.80
C THR A 76 -32.24 -20.77 -35.48
N LYS A 77 -33.47 -20.29 -35.70
CA LYS A 77 -34.69 -21.06 -35.54
C LYS A 77 -34.84 -22.20 -36.56
N PHE A 78 -34.12 -22.15 -37.68
CA PHE A 78 -34.25 -23.06 -38.82
C PHE A 78 -32.96 -23.82 -39.16
N VAL A 79 -31.93 -23.72 -38.32
CA VAL A 79 -30.60 -24.33 -38.56
C VAL A 79 -30.68 -25.84 -38.73
N PRO A 80 -31.38 -26.62 -37.88
CA PRO A 80 -31.45 -28.08 -38.05
C PRO A 80 -32.08 -28.52 -39.39
N ASP A 81 -33.03 -27.72 -39.91
CA ASP A 81 -33.82 -28.07 -41.10
C ASP A 81 -33.14 -27.69 -42.42
N ARG A 82 -32.07 -26.87 -42.37
CA ARG A 82 -31.42 -26.30 -43.56
C ARG A 82 -29.98 -26.73 -43.77
N LEU A 83 -29.38 -27.39 -42.79
CA LEU A 83 -28.07 -28.02 -42.92
C LEU A 83 -28.17 -29.23 -43.84
N GLN A 84 -27.40 -29.23 -44.92
CA GLN A 84 -27.18 -30.36 -45.80
C GLN A 84 -25.95 -31.16 -45.34
N PRO A 85 -25.78 -32.44 -45.75
CA PRO A 85 -24.62 -33.24 -45.37
C PRO A 85 -23.24 -32.67 -45.78
N SER A 86 -23.20 -31.67 -46.68
CA SER A 86 -22.00 -30.98 -47.14
C SER A 86 -21.79 -29.59 -46.51
N ASP A 87 -22.63 -29.22 -45.54
CA ASP A 87 -22.51 -28.00 -44.76
C ASP A 87 -21.65 -28.29 -43.52
N VAL A 88 -20.57 -27.52 -43.34
CA VAL A 88 -19.56 -27.82 -42.33
C VAL A 88 -19.26 -26.57 -41.50
N ILE A 89 -19.45 -26.69 -40.18
CA ILE A 89 -18.75 -25.93 -39.14
C ILE A 89 -17.93 -27.01 -38.43
N ILE A 90 -16.60 -26.97 -38.56
CA ILE A 90 -15.75 -27.83 -37.76
C ILE A 90 -15.40 -26.99 -36.55
N ASP A 91 -15.83 -27.45 -35.39
CA ASP A 91 -15.47 -26.98 -34.06
C ASP A 91 -14.67 -28.17 -33.51
N GLU A 92 -13.34 -28.16 -33.70
CA GLU A 92 -12.51 -29.35 -33.49
C GLU A 92 -12.34 -29.67 -32.00
N ASP A 93 -12.44 -28.66 -31.12
CA ASP A 93 -12.29 -28.79 -29.67
C ASP A 93 -13.61 -28.76 -28.88
N GLY A 94 -14.71 -28.33 -29.49
CA GLY A 94 -16.05 -28.32 -28.93
C GLY A 94 -16.36 -27.14 -28.01
N ASP A 95 -15.60 -26.04 -28.06
CA ASP A 95 -15.83 -24.85 -27.25
C ASP A 95 -16.96 -23.95 -27.78
N GLY A 96 -17.40 -24.22 -29.01
CA GLY A 96 -18.50 -23.55 -29.66
C GLY A 96 -18.11 -22.48 -30.68
N TYR A 97 -16.82 -22.26 -30.89
CA TYR A 97 -16.25 -21.43 -31.94
C TYR A 97 -15.56 -22.31 -33.00
N ALA A 98 -15.05 -21.70 -34.07
CA ALA A 98 -14.48 -22.44 -35.20
C ALA A 98 -13.47 -21.58 -35.95
N ALA A 99 -12.36 -22.19 -36.39
CA ALA A 99 -11.29 -21.52 -37.10
C ALA A 99 -11.49 -21.49 -38.62
N TYR A 100 -10.65 -20.70 -39.29
CA TYR A 100 -10.65 -20.58 -40.75
C TYR A 100 -10.35 -21.91 -41.45
N ASN A 101 -11.27 -22.42 -42.26
CA ASN A 101 -10.96 -23.35 -43.34
C ASN A 101 -11.12 -22.69 -44.73
N GLU A 102 -10.86 -23.43 -45.83
CA GLU A 102 -10.73 -23.01 -47.25
C GLU A 102 -11.87 -22.12 -47.83
N CYS A 103 -12.89 -21.76 -47.03
CA CYS A 103 -14.04 -20.94 -47.36
C CYS A 103 -13.83 -19.41 -47.28
N GLY A 104 -12.71 -18.92 -46.74
CA GLY A 104 -12.23 -17.52 -46.81
C GLY A 104 -13.28 -16.39 -46.68
N VAL A 105 -13.56 -15.90 -45.46
CA VAL A 105 -14.12 -14.56 -45.22
C VAL A 105 -13.45 -13.88 -44.03
N LEU A 106 -12.94 -12.68 -44.27
CA LEU A 106 -12.35 -11.78 -43.26
C LEU A 106 -13.39 -10.84 -42.63
N ASN A 107 -13.14 -10.58 -41.33
CA ASN A 107 -13.51 -9.45 -40.47
C ASN A 107 -14.88 -9.50 -39.76
N GLY A 108 -14.84 -9.95 -38.51
CA GLY A 108 -15.84 -9.66 -37.48
C GLY A 108 -15.54 -10.42 -36.18
N ASP A 109 -15.69 -9.74 -35.03
CA ASP A 109 -15.55 -10.26 -33.67
C ASP A 109 -16.25 -11.63 -33.52
N GLY A 110 -15.53 -12.70 -33.19
CA GLY A 110 -16.12 -14.04 -33.05
C GLY A 110 -15.47 -15.20 -33.82
N ILE A 111 -14.20 -15.10 -34.21
CA ILE A 111 -13.48 -16.21 -34.88
C ILE A 111 -12.48 -16.83 -33.90
N ASP A 112 -12.42 -18.15 -33.88
CA ASP A 112 -11.43 -18.92 -33.13
C ASP A 112 -10.07 -18.90 -33.86
N LEU A 113 -9.02 -18.53 -33.14
CA LEU A 113 -7.66 -18.50 -33.65
C LEU A 113 -6.97 -19.87 -33.65
N ASP A 114 -7.43 -20.82 -32.85
CA ASP A 114 -6.94 -22.20 -32.76
C ASP A 114 -8.08 -23.18 -32.38
N ASP A 115 -8.83 -23.63 -33.39
CA ASP A 115 -9.95 -24.61 -33.30
C ASP A 115 -9.63 -25.93 -32.59
N THR A 116 -8.34 -26.18 -32.31
CA THR A 116 -7.89 -27.41 -31.68
C THR A 116 -7.68 -27.25 -30.17
N ASN A 117 -7.86 -26.04 -29.65
CA ASN A 117 -7.62 -25.67 -28.27
C ASN A 117 -8.80 -24.90 -27.65
N PRO A 118 -9.60 -25.53 -26.78
CA PRO A 118 -10.84 -24.94 -26.27
C PRO A 118 -10.62 -23.78 -25.28
N ASP A 119 -9.37 -23.46 -24.98
CA ASP A 119 -8.96 -22.30 -24.16
C ASP A 119 -8.67 -21.06 -25.04
N ILE A 120 -8.68 -21.17 -26.37
CA ILE A 120 -8.47 -20.06 -27.32
C ILE A 120 -9.77 -19.83 -28.08
N ASN A 121 -10.58 -18.86 -27.67
CA ASN A 121 -11.81 -18.51 -28.37
C ASN A 121 -12.32 -17.11 -28.08
N PRO A 122 -13.19 -16.55 -28.94
CA PRO A 122 -13.81 -15.26 -28.72
C PRO A 122 -14.41 -15.04 -27.32
N GLY A 123 -13.79 -14.12 -26.57
CA GLY A 123 -14.21 -13.77 -25.22
C GLY A 123 -13.75 -14.72 -24.12
N ALA A 124 -12.77 -15.60 -24.40
CA ALA A 124 -12.01 -16.31 -23.37
C ALA A 124 -11.33 -15.33 -22.39
N VAL A 125 -10.86 -15.85 -21.26
CA VAL A 125 -10.01 -15.07 -20.33
C VAL A 125 -8.57 -15.27 -20.76
N GLU A 126 -7.80 -14.18 -20.86
CA GLU A 126 -6.36 -14.26 -21.18
C GLU A 126 -5.60 -15.10 -20.15
N ILE A 127 -4.72 -15.95 -20.66
CA ILE A 127 -3.72 -16.69 -19.91
C ILE A 127 -2.45 -15.86 -19.98
N CYS A 128 -2.18 -15.11 -18.92
CA CYS A 128 -1.07 -14.17 -18.93
C CYS A 128 0.29 -14.82 -19.21
N GLY A 129 1.06 -14.22 -20.11
CA GLY A 129 2.45 -14.58 -20.38
C GLY A 129 2.65 -15.73 -21.37
N ASP A 130 1.57 -16.24 -21.99
CA ASP A 130 1.67 -17.29 -23.02
C ASP A 130 1.93 -16.73 -24.43
N GLY A 131 1.72 -15.42 -24.63
CA GLY A 131 1.91 -14.72 -25.90
C GLY A 131 0.88 -15.07 -26.98
N ILE A 132 -0.27 -15.62 -26.56
CA ILE A 132 -1.40 -16.00 -27.38
C ILE A 132 -2.52 -14.96 -27.19
N ASP A 133 -3.29 -14.69 -28.24
CA ASP A 133 -4.54 -13.92 -28.15
C ASP A 133 -5.65 -14.90 -27.78
N ASN A 134 -5.80 -15.22 -26.49
CA ASN A 134 -6.71 -16.29 -26.07
C ASN A 134 -8.15 -15.91 -26.42
N ASN A 135 -8.51 -14.63 -26.32
CA ASN A 135 -9.87 -14.18 -26.56
C ASN A 135 -10.17 -13.72 -27.99
N CYS A 136 -9.20 -13.88 -28.90
CA CYS A 136 -9.30 -13.65 -30.33
C CYS A 136 -9.75 -12.22 -30.73
N ASN A 137 -9.37 -11.20 -29.96
CA ASN A 137 -9.75 -9.80 -30.22
C ASN A 137 -8.69 -8.98 -30.98
N GLY A 138 -7.52 -9.57 -31.25
CA GLY A 138 -6.40 -8.95 -31.95
C GLY A 138 -5.37 -8.29 -31.04
N GLU A 139 -5.53 -8.35 -29.73
CA GLU A 139 -4.54 -8.01 -28.71
C GLU A 139 -4.03 -9.31 -28.05
N THR A 140 -2.86 -9.29 -27.42
CA THR A 140 -2.28 -10.46 -26.76
C THR A 140 -1.96 -10.08 -25.33
N ASP A 141 -2.32 -10.94 -24.37
CA ASP A 141 -2.08 -10.75 -22.93
C ASP A 141 -2.69 -9.43 -22.38
N GLU A 142 -3.77 -8.92 -22.97
CA GLU A 142 -4.43 -7.74 -22.44
C GLU A 142 -5.19 -8.04 -21.14
N GLY A 143 -5.21 -7.05 -20.23
CA GLY A 143 -5.75 -7.28 -18.89
C GLY A 143 -4.84 -8.11 -17.99
N CYS A 144 -3.57 -8.29 -18.39
CA CYS A 144 -2.49 -8.77 -17.55
C CYS A 144 -1.61 -7.61 -17.08
N THR A 145 -1.18 -7.69 -15.83
CA THR A 145 -0.26 -6.77 -15.19
C THR A 145 1.12 -7.40 -15.19
N TYR A 146 2.12 -6.69 -15.70
CA TYR A 146 3.50 -7.15 -15.73
C TYR A 146 4.15 -7.00 -14.34
N VAL A 147 4.72 -8.09 -13.82
CA VAL A 147 5.33 -8.19 -12.48
C VAL A 147 6.72 -8.86 -12.61
N PRO A 148 7.77 -8.10 -12.96
CA PRO A 148 9.08 -8.65 -13.31
C PRO A 148 9.95 -9.15 -12.13
N ASP A 149 9.57 -8.87 -10.89
CA ASP A 149 10.32 -9.33 -9.71
C ASP A 149 9.73 -10.66 -9.23
N ASP A 150 10.48 -11.75 -9.45
CA ASP A 150 10.07 -13.10 -9.04
C ASP A 150 9.64 -13.17 -7.56
N ASN A 151 10.23 -12.37 -6.66
CA ASN A 151 9.83 -12.38 -5.25
C ASN A 151 8.52 -11.63 -5.02
N PHE A 152 8.26 -10.56 -5.79
CA PHE A 152 6.98 -9.87 -5.74
C PHE A 152 5.88 -10.75 -6.31
N GLU A 153 6.08 -11.35 -7.47
CA GLU A 153 5.14 -12.29 -8.08
C GLU A 153 4.92 -13.50 -7.17
N GLN A 154 5.98 -14.10 -6.60
CA GLN A 154 5.83 -15.17 -5.62
C GLN A 154 5.02 -14.74 -4.40
N ALA A 155 5.14 -13.49 -3.94
CA ALA A 155 4.29 -12.97 -2.86
C ALA A 155 2.82 -12.85 -3.31
N LEU A 156 2.54 -12.49 -4.56
CA LEU A 156 1.19 -12.49 -5.12
C LEU A 156 0.60 -13.90 -5.22
N ILE A 157 1.41 -14.90 -5.59
CA ILE A 157 1.05 -16.32 -5.58
C ILE A 157 0.73 -16.78 -4.15
N ASP A 158 1.58 -16.45 -3.19
CA ASP A 158 1.40 -16.81 -1.78
C ASP A 158 0.13 -16.18 -1.17
N LEU A 159 -0.27 -15.00 -1.68
CA LEU A 159 -1.51 -14.31 -1.34
C LEU A 159 -2.74 -14.84 -2.10
N GLY A 160 -2.55 -15.70 -3.10
CA GLY A 160 -3.61 -16.28 -3.93
C GLY A 160 -4.18 -15.30 -4.97
N TYR A 161 -3.41 -14.28 -5.35
CA TYR A 161 -3.74 -13.37 -6.45
C TYR A 161 -3.23 -13.90 -7.80
N ASP A 162 -2.28 -14.81 -7.72
CA ASP A 162 -1.65 -15.43 -8.86
C ASP A 162 -1.42 -16.94 -8.60
N THR A 163 -1.02 -17.71 -9.61
CA THR A 163 -0.94 -19.17 -9.55
C THR A 163 0.36 -19.76 -10.06
N ILE A 164 1.10 -19.03 -10.89
CA ILE A 164 2.33 -19.49 -11.53
C ILE A 164 3.32 -18.33 -11.63
N LEU A 165 4.62 -18.64 -11.69
CA LEU A 165 5.67 -17.63 -11.79
C LEU A 165 6.01 -17.43 -13.28
N ASP A 166 5.42 -16.44 -13.92
CA ASP A 166 5.54 -16.15 -15.36
C ASP A 166 5.79 -14.66 -15.70
N ASN A 167 6.01 -13.82 -14.69
CA ASN A 167 6.12 -12.36 -14.71
C ASN A 167 4.81 -11.62 -14.96
N TYR A 168 3.66 -12.26 -14.80
CA TYR A 168 2.37 -11.62 -15.00
C TYR A 168 1.35 -12.04 -13.94
N VAL A 169 0.40 -11.15 -13.69
CA VAL A 169 -0.80 -11.46 -12.92
C VAL A 169 -2.01 -10.92 -13.65
N LEU A 170 -3.12 -11.65 -13.65
CA LEU A 170 -4.36 -11.15 -14.23
C LEU A 170 -4.80 -9.88 -13.47
N THR A 171 -4.91 -8.74 -14.16
CA THR A 171 -5.21 -7.44 -13.55
C THR A 171 -6.54 -7.47 -12.77
N SER A 172 -7.51 -8.27 -13.23
CA SER A 172 -8.80 -8.44 -12.55
C SER A 172 -8.70 -9.09 -11.15
N ASN A 173 -7.62 -9.82 -10.86
CA ASN A 173 -7.37 -10.39 -9.54
C ASN A 173 -6.91 -9.34 -8.53
N ILE A 174 -6.21 -8.29 -9.00
CA ILE A 174 -5.52 -7.31 -8.15
C ILE A 174 -6.19 -5.92 -8.11
N ASN A 175 -6.87 -5.50 -9.18
CA ASN A 175 -7.35 -4.12 -9.33
C ASN A 175 -8.41 -3.68 -8.31
N THR A 176 -9.14 -4.64 -7.72
CA THR A 176 -10.14 -4.38 -6.67
C THR A 176 -9.59 -4.51 -5.25
N ARG A 177 -8.31 -4.87 -5.09
CA ARG A 177 -7.70 -5.08 -3.77
C ARG A 177 -7.42 -3.75 -3.10
N THR A 178 -7.98 -3.58 -1.90
CA THR A 178 -7.79 -2.37 -1.09
C THR A 178 -6.59 -2.49 -0.15
N SER A 179 -6.00 -3.67 -0.02
CA SER A 179 -4.86 -3.91 0.86
C SER A 179 -3.89 -4.90 0.23
N LEU A 180 -2.62 -4.58 0.28
CA LEU A 180 -1.52 -5.43 -0.12
C LEU A 180 -0.45 -5.41 0.98
N ASN A 181 -0.12 -6.57 1.51
CA ASN A 181 0.95 -6.73 2.48
C ASN A 181 1.96 -7.74 1.93
N VAL A 182 3.12 -7.21 1.55
CA VAL A 182 4.26 -7.95 1.01
C VAL A 182 5.51 -7.67 1.86
N ASN A 183 5.30 -7.45 3.17
CA ASN A 183 6.39 -7.33 4.13
C ASN A 183 7.22 -8.62 4.13
N TYR A 184 8.54 -8.47 4.13
CA TYR A 184 9.43 -9.62 4.26
C TYR A 184 9.51 -10.08 5.71
N TYR A 185 9.37 -11.40 5.94
CA TYR A 185 9.72 -12.05 7.20
C TYR A 185 10.63 -13.24 6.93
N GLU A 186 11.60 -13.47 7.83
CA GLU A 186 12.44 -14.66 7.73
C GLU A 186 11.58 -15.94 7.71
N GLY A 187 11.78 -16.76 6.69
CA GLY A 187 11.06 -18.03 6.51
C GLY A 187 9.87 -18.00 5.55
N TYR A 188 9.56 -16.85 4.92
CA TYR A 188 8.62 -16.80 3.79
C TYR A 188 9.22 -17.44 2.54
N SER A 189 8.35 -17.96 1.66
CA SER A 189 8.72 -18.51 0.34
C SER A 189 9.20 -17.42 -0.60
N SER A 190 8.56 -16.25 -0.60
CA SER A 190 9.04 -15.06 -1.29
C SER A 190 10.36 -14.58 -0.67
N GLY A 191 11.38 -14.35 -1.49
CA GLY A 191 12.58 -13.64 -1.08
C GLY A 191 12.29 -12.16 -0.79
N LYS A 192 13.36 -11.36 -0.65
CA LYS A 192 13.21 -9.91 -0.50
C LYS A 192 12.89 -9.27 -1.85
N ILE A 193 11.82 -8.49 -1.89
CA ILE A 193 11.37 -7.78 -3.09
C ILE A 193 12.32 -6.60 -3.35
N ALA A 194 12.75 -6.41 -4.58
CA ALA A 194 13.59 -5.28 -4.99
C ALA A 194 12.85 -4.31 -5.92
N ASP A 195 11.83 -4.79 -6.64
CA ASP A 195 11.03 -4.03 -7.59
C ASP A 195 9.52 -4.34 -7.40
N LEU A 196 8.71 -3.30 -7.31
CA LEU A 196 7.25 -3.38 -7.18
C LEU A 196 6.51 -3.00 -8.48
N THR A 197 7.19 -2.99 -9.63
CA THR A 197 6.54 -2.85 -10.94
C THR A 197 5.32 -3.77 -11.05
N GLY A 198 4.20 -3.21 -11.53
CA GLY A 198 2.87 -3.83 -11.51
C GLY A 198 1.97 -3.32 -10.37
N ILE A 199 2.53 -2.63 -9.37
CA ILE A 199 1.75 -2.04 -8.26
C ILE A 199 0.77 -0.97 -8.75
N GLU A 200 1.06 -0.29 -9.86
CA GLU A 200 0.22 0.72 -10.49
C GLU A 200 -1.20 0.22 -10.82
N ASP A 201 -1.35 -1.08 -11.11
CA ASP A 201 -2.62 -1.71 -11.46
C ASP A 201 -3.47 -2.11 -10.24
N PHE A 202 -2.94 -2.00 -9.02
CA PHE A 202 -3.72 -2.04 -7.79
C PHE A 202 -4.48 -0.71 -7.60
N THR A 203 -5.39 -0.41 -8.51
CA THR A 203 -6.08 0.88 -8.61
C THR A 203 -7.00 1.19 -7.41
N ALA A 204 -7.48 0.18 -6.69
CA ALA A 204 -8.29 0.33 -5.48
C ALA A 204 -7.46 0.36 -4.17
N LEU A 205 -6.12 0.31 -4.25
CA LEU A 205 -5.25 0.13 -3.09
C LEU A 205 -5.32 1.30 -2.10
N GLN A 206 -5.66 0.98 -0.86
CA GLN A 206 -5.74 1.94 0.25
C GLN A 206 -4.63 1.72 1.27
N ASN A 207 -4.16 0.49 1.42
CA ASN A 207 -3.14 0.09 2.39
C ASN A 207 -2.04 -0.71 1.69
N LEU A 208 -0.83 -0.15 1.65
CA LEU A 208 0.35 -0.86 1.18
C LEU A 208 1.33 -1.04 2.33
N ALA A 209 1.73 -2.27 2.60
CA ALA A 209 2.84 -2.61 3.46
C ALA A 209 3.87 -3.42 2.66
N CYS A 210 5.09 -2.90 2.54
CA CYS A 210 6.22 -3.52 1.85
C CYS A 210 7.53 -3.38 2.66
N ASP A 211 7.42 -3.47 3.98
CA ASP A 211 8.53 -3.35 4.93
C ASP A 211 9.56 -4.49 4.80
N TYR A 212 10.80 -4.23 5.23
CA TYR A 212 11.89 -5.22 5.34
C TYR A 212 12.40 -5.81 4.02
N ASN A 213 12.15 -5.12 2.91
CA ASN A 213 12.52 -5.54 1.57
C ASN A 213 13.85 -4.89 1.09
N GLN A 214 14.13 -4.93 -0.21
CA GLN A 214 15.31 -4.33 -0.85
C GLN A 214 14.91 -3.29 -1.91
N ILE A 215 13.75 -2.66 -1.75
CA ILE A 215 13.18 -1.74 -2.73
C ILE A 215 14.06 -0.49 -2.81
N THR A 216 14.49 -0.16 -4.02
CA THR A 216 15.35 1.01 -4.31
C THR A 216 14.58 2.17 -4.95
N SER A 217 13.49 1.86 -5.64
CA SER A 217 12.56 2.81 -6.25
C SER A 217 11.14 2.33 -6.00
N LEU A 218 10.24 3.25 -5.69
CA LEU A 218 8.84 2.97 -5.40
C LEU A 218 7.97 4.02 -6.08
N ASP A 219 7.40 3.67 -7.22
CA ASP A 219 6.41 4.50 -7.91
C ASP A 219 5.01 4.14 -7.42
N LEU A 220 4.31 5.13 -6.88
CA LEU A 220 2.93 5.01 -6.37
C LEU A 220 2.03 6.08 -6.98
N SER A 221 2.42 6.64 -8.13
CA SER A 221 1.74 7.77 -8.73
C SER A 221 0.30 7.46 -9.15
N ASP A 222 0.01 6.20 -9.52
CA ASP A 222 -1.33 5.72 -9.87
C ASP A 222 -2.14 5.20 -8.67
N ASN A 223 -1.49 4.86 -7.55
CA ASN A 223 -2.16 4.41 -6.31
C ASN A 223 -2.71 5.59 -5.49
N THR A 224 -3.50 6.44 -6.13
CA THR A 224 -4.03 7.71 -5.57
C THR A 224 -5.00 7.52 -4.40
N ALA A 225 -5.55 6.31 -4.23
CA ALA A 225 -6.45 5.96 -3.12
C ALA A 225 -5.71 5.59 -1.82
N LEU A 226 -4.37 5.57 -1.80
CA LEU A 226 -3.58 5.18 -0.64
C LEU A 226 -3.86 6.09 0.57
N THR A 227 -4.22 5.45 1.69
CA THR A 227 -4.42 6.07 3.01
C THR A 227 -3.34 5.65 4.00
N LEU A 228 -2.71 4.49 3.79
CA LEU A 228 -1.59 3.98 4.57
C LEU A 228 -0.50 3.47 3.63
N LEU A 229 0.72 3.98 3.83
CA LEU A 229 1.93 3.47 3.21
C LEU A 229 2.95 3.11 4.30
N SER A 230 3.38 1.86 4.30
CA SER A 230 4.49 1.36 5.11
C SER A 230 5.55 0.76 4.20
N CYS A 231 6.71 1.41 4.15
CA CYS A 231 7.87 1.00 3.35
C CYS A 231 9.16 1.08 4.20
N ASN A 232 9.07 0.75 5.49
CA ASN A 232 10.21 0.75 6.40
C ASN A 232 11.27 -0.27 5.97
N ASP A 233 12.51 -0.06 6.39
CA ASP A 233 13.59 -1.04 6.23
C ASP A 233 13.78 -1.45 4.76
N ASN A 234 13.95 -0.46 3.90
CA ASN A 234 14.22 -0.61 2.47
C ASN A 234 15.48 0.17 2.08
N GLN A 235 15.71 0.35 0.78
CA GLN A 235 16.89 1.04 0.23
C GLN A 235 16.49 2.29 -0.56
N LEU A 236 15.36 2.91 -0.23
CA LEU A 236 14.84 4.07 -0.95
C LEU A 236 15.77 5.26 -0.75
N THR A 237 16.23 5.83 -1.87
CA THR A 237 17.01 7.08 -1.90
C THR A 237 16.12 8.30 -2.15
N SER A 238 14.92 8.08 -2.70
CA SER A 238 13.86 9.06 -2.88
C SER A 238 12.51 8.38 -2.71
N LEU A 239 11.50 9.15 -2.31
CA LEU A 239 10.12 8.70 -2.19
C LEU A 239 9.20 9.85 -2.61
N ASN A 240 8.41 9.64 -3.66
CA ASN A 240 7.44 10.62 -4.14
C ASN A 240 6.02 10.20 -3.70
N VAL A 241 5.43 10.97 -2.80
CA VAL A 241 4.06 10.76 -2.29
C VAL A 241 3.09 11.87 -2.73
N SER A 242 3.47 12.67 -3.72
CA SER A 242 2.71 13.86 -4.13
C SER A 242 1.33 13.56 -4.73
N SER A 243 1.16 12.39 -5.34
CA SER A 243 -0.13 11.89 -5.87
C SER A 243 -1.02 11.24 -4.80
N ASN A 244 -0.45 10.86 -3.65
CA ASN A 244 -1.15 10.11 -2.60
C ASN A 244 -1.74 11.06 -1.53
N ALA A 245 -2.52 12.05 -1.98
CA ALA A 245 -3.07 13.11 -1.12
C ALA A 245 -4.01 12.60 0.00
N ALA A 246 -4.52 11.36 -0.13
CA ALA A 246 -5.34 10.70 0.87
C ALA A 246 -4.55 10.05 2.02
N LEU A 247 -3.20 10.07 1.97
CA LEU A 247 -2.37 9.48 3.02
C LEU A 247 -2.67 10.07 4.40
N THR A 248 -2.95 9.17 5.34
CA THR A 248 -3.17 9.45 6.76
C THR A 248 -2.06 8.85 7.63
N TYR A 249 -1.43 7.76 7.16
CA TYR A 249 -0.31 7.08 7.79
C TYR A 249 0.83 6.92 6.78
N LEU A 250 2.02 7.40 7.13
CA LEU A 250 3.23 7.22 6.34
C LEU A 250 4.37 6.73 7.24
N TYR A 251 4.89 5.54 6.95
CA TYR A 251 6.03 4.94 7.61
C TYR A 251 7.11 4.65 6.56
N CYS A 252 8.21 5.39 6.61
CA CYS A 252 9.35 5.24 5.72
C CYS A 252 10.67 5.27 6.51
N ASN A 253 10.66 4.68 7.71
CA ASN A 253 11.85 4.59 8.55
C ASN A 253 12.91 3.67 7.92
N TYR A 254 14.16 3.78 8.36
CA TYR A 254 15.25 2.88 7.91
C TYR A 254 15.37 2.83 6.39
N ASN A 255 15.58 4.00 5.79
CA ASN A 255 15.83 4.16 4.35
C ASN A 255 17.06 5.07 4.15
N GLN A 256 17.29 5.54 2.92
CA GLN A 256 18.42 6.39 2.55
C GLN A 256 17.93 7.73 1.99
N LEU A 257 16.76 8.21 2.46
CA LEU A 257 16.14 9.44 1.97
C LEU A 257 16.98 10.66 2.38
N THR A 258 17.32 11.49 1.39
CA THR A 258 18.02 12.77 1.59
C THR A 258 17.07 13.96 1.57
N SER A 259 15.89 13.77 0.96
CA SER A 259 14.79 14.73 0.97
C SER A 259 13.45 13.97 0.93
N LEU A 260 12.40 14.61 1.44
CA LEU A 260 11.05 14.07 1.41
C LEU A 260 10.06 15.24 1.43
N ASP A 261 9.20 15.31 0.41
CA ASP A 261 8.14 16.30 0.30
C ASP A 261 6.80 15.66 0.68
N VAL A 262 6.20 16.16 1.78
CA VAL A 262 4.88 15.73 2.29
C VAL A 262 3.84 16.85 2.20
N SER A 263 4.11 17.91 1.44
CA SER A 263 3.30 19.12 1.39
C SER A 263 1.87 18.90 0.86
N ASN A 264 1.67 17.88 0.01
CA ASN A 264 0.36 17.49 -0.51
C ASN A 264 -0.41 16.54 0.42
N ASN A 265 0.26 15.87 1.36
CA ASN A 265 -0.33 14.86 2.25
C ASN A 265 -0.95 15.52 3.49
N THR A 266 -1.84 16.50 3.26
CA THR A 266 -2.45 17.34 4.30
C THR A 266 -3.29 16.56 5.33
N SER A 267 -3.68 15.32 4.99
CA SER A 267 -4.43 14.42 5.86
C SER A 267 -3.55 13.57 6.79
N LEU A 268 -2.22 13.70 6.75
CA LEU A 268 -1.33 12.93 7.62
C LEU A 268 -1.63 13.17 9.11
N VAL A 269 -1.90 12.07 9.80
CA VAL A 269 -2.10 12.00 11.26
C VAL A 269 -0.91 11.34 11.93
N TRP A 270 -0.31 10.35 11.28
CA TRP A 270 0.86 9.61 11.74
C TRP A 270 1.94 9.62 10.69
N PHE A 271 3.11 10.17 11.03
CA PHE A 271 4.24 10.24 10.12
C PHE A 271 5.53 9.83 10.81
N SER A 272 6.23 8.85 10.23
CA SER A 272 7.49 8.34 10.74
C SER A 272 8.50 8.19 9.59
N CYS A 273 9.59 8.95 9.65
CA CYS A 273 10.67 8.97 8.67
C CYS A 273 12.05 8.90 9.34
N GLY A 274 12.13 8.26 10.51
CA GLY A 274 13.37 8.12 11.27
C GLY A 274 14.40 7.21 10.58
N VAL A 275 15.66 7.33 10.97
CA VAL A 275 16.78 6.57 10.38
C VAL A 275 16.84 6.78 8.87
N ASN A 276 17.06 8.04 8.48
CA ASN A 276 17.28 8.50 7.11
C ASN A 276 18.44 9.50 7.09
N GLN A 277 18.61 10.25 6.00
CA GLN A 277 19.68 11.25 5.81
C GLN A 277 19.09 12.65 5.58
N LEU A 278 17.93 12.95 6.16
CA LEU A 278 17.23 14.22 5.95
C LEU A 278 17.98 15.36 6.66
N GLU A 279 18.36 16.39 5.92
CA GLU A 279 18.95 17.62 6.47
C GLU A 279 17.88 18.69 6.77
N SER A 280 16.74 18.61 6.10
CA SER A 280 15.57 19.46 6.33
C SER A 280 14.29 18.68 6.06
N LEU A 281 13.20 19.10 6.71
CA LEU A 281 11.88 18.51 6.54
C LEU A 281 10.82 19.56 6.86
N ASP A 282 9.93 19.84 5.91
CA ASP A 282 8.80 20.75 6.07
C ASP A 282 7.51 19.96 6.34
N VAL A 283 6.91 20.17 7.51
CA VAL A 283 5.64 19.57 7.92
C VAL A 283 4.54 20.60 8.14
N SER A 284 4.72 21.83 7.64
CA SER A 284 3.84 22.97 7.91
C SER A 284 2.41 22.79 7.37
N ASN A 285 2.24 22.00 6.30
CA ASN A 285 0.93 21.67 5.73
C ASN A 285 0.23 20.49 6.43
N ASN A 286 0.95 19.67 7.19
CA ASN A 286 0.43 18.46 7.84
C ASN A 286 -0.18 18.80 9.21
N THR A 287 -1.13 19.73 9.22
CA THR A 287 -1.72 20.30 10.46
C THR A 287 -2.49 19.31 11.33
N ALA A 288 -2.86 18.14 10.76
CA ALA A 288 -3.54 17.06 11.46
C ALA A 288 -2.60 16.09 12.20
N LEU A 289 -1.27 16.27 12.10
CA LEU A 289 -0.30 15.37 12.75
C LEU A 289 -0.50 15.29 14.26
N LYS A 290 -0.64 14.07 14.74
CA LYS A 290 -0.69 13.70 16.17
C LYS A 290 0.57 12.99 16.62
N TYR A 291 1.12 12.15 15.74
CA TYR A 291 2.40 11.49 15.93
C TYR A 291 3.35 11.93 14.84
N PHE A 292 4.53 12.39 15.24
CA PHE A 292 5.60 12.70 14.30
C PHE A 292 6.94 12.18 14.80
N GLY A 293 7.55 11.28 14.03
CA GLY A 293 8.88 10.74 14.30
C GLY A 293 9.85 11.00 13.15
N CYS A 294 10.89 11.78 13.43
CA CYS A 294 11.99 12.06 12.51
C CYS A 294 13.36 11.81 13.17
N ALA A 295 13.39 10.88 14.14
CA ALA A 295 14.59 10.52 14.88
C ALA A 295 15.72 9.99 13.97
N VAL A 296 16.98 10.14 14.38
CA VAL A 296 18.14 9.62 13.62
C VAL A 296 18.15 10.16 12.19
N ASN A 297 18.32 11.47 12.07
CA ASN A 297 18.48 12.19 10.80
C ASN A 297 19.61 13.22 10.96
N LEU A 298 19.73 14.15 10.01
CA LEU A 298 20.75 15.20 10.02
C LEU A 298 20.14 16.60 10.22
N LEU A 299 18.92 16.68 10.79
CA LEU A 299 18.19 17.94 10.92
C LEU A 299 18.95 18.91 11.85
N GLU A 300 19.15 20.14 11.40
CA GLU A 300 19.71 21.23 12.23
C GLU A 300 18.62 22.12 12.84
N SER A 301 17.42 22.09 12.25
CA SER A 301 16.25 22.81 12.71
C SER A 301 14.98 22.02 12.39
N LEU A 302 13.92 22.29 13.14
CA LEU A 302 12.60 21.70 12.92
C LEU A 302 11.53 22.72 13.31
N ASP A 303 10.57 22.98 12.42
CA ASP A 303 9.41 23.82 12.71
C ASP A 303 8.16 22.94 12.81
N VAL A 304 7.60 22.87 14.02
CA VAL A 304 6.34 22.16 14.32
C VAL A 304 5.23 23.11 14.76
N SER A 305 5.38 24.42 14.50
CA SER A 305 4.45 25.46 14.98
C SER A 305 3.04 25.35 14.38
N LYS A 306 2.89 24.68 13.23
CA LYS A 306 1.60 24.43 12.58
C LYS A 306 0.94 23.13 13.03
N ASN A 307 1.70 22.21 13.60
CA ASN A 307 1.25 20.88 14.01
C ASN A 307 0.70 20.93 15.45
N THR A 308 -0.30 21.78 15.67
CA THR A 308 -0.91 22.07 16.99
C THR A 308 -1.60 20.85 17.62
N ALA A 309 -1.93 19.84 16.81
CA ALA A 309 -2.51 18.58 17.25
C ALA A 309 -1.48 17.54 17.73
N LEU A 310 -0.17 17.84 17.71
CA LEU A 310 0.87 16.89 18.12
C LEU A 310 0.69 16.44 19.58
N GLU A 311 0.58 15.13 19.75
CA GLU A 311 0.53 14.43 21.03
C GLU A 311 1.86 13.74 21.35
N SER A 312 2.58 13.27 20.31
CA SER A 312 3.88 12.61 20.44
C SER A 312 4.87 13.13 19.40
N LEU A 313 6.04 13.54 19.85
CA LEU A 313 7.09 14.08 19.00
C LEU A 313 8.45 13.42 19.30
N TYR A 314 9.07 12.84 18.27
CA TYR A 314 10.36 12.19 18.33
C TYR A 314 11.31 12.83 17.31
N PHE A 315 12.28 13.60 17.79
CA PHE A 315 13.36 14.19 16.98
C PHE A 315 14.75 13.90 17.55
N ASN A 316 14.85 12.88 18.41
CA ASN A 316 16.12 12.47 18.99
C ASN A 316 17.15 12.09 17.94
N GLU A 317 18.43 12.16 18.30
CA GLU A 317 19.55 11.82 17.41
C GLU A 317 19.54 12.65 16.11
N ASN A 318 19.49 13.97 16.28
CA ASN A 318 19.63 14.96 15.22
C ASN A 318 20.71 15.99 15.63
N LYS A 319 20.75 17.14 14.97
CA LYS A 319 21.73 18.21 15.23
C LYS A 319 21.06 19.50 15.71
N LEU A 320 19.86 19.42 16.28
CA LEU A 320 19.10 20.62 16.67
C LEU A 320 19.83 21.37 17.80
N THR A 321 19.88 22.68 17.67
CA THR A 321 20.40 23.60 18.71
C THR A 321 19.29 24.31 19.47
N SER A 322 18.09 24.36 18.90
CA SER A 322 16.88 24.90 19.53
C SER A 322 15.63 24.29 18.90
N ILE A 323 14.50 24.38 19.60
CA ILE A 323 13.18 23.97 19.14
C ILE A 323 12.13 24.86 19.80
N ASN A 324 11.07 25.22 19.08
CA ASN A 324 9.94 25.97 19.63
C ASN A 324 8.71 25.06 19.73
N LEU A 325 8.31 24.73 20.96
CA LEU A 325 7.18 23.85 21.25
C LEU A 325 5.94 24.60 21.80
N SER A 326 5.95 25.94 21.72
CA SER A 326 4.91 26.79 22.33
C SER A 326 3.50 26.57 21.78
N GLN A 327 3.38 26.07 20.55
CA GLN A 327 2.09 25.80 19.91
C GLN A 327 1.60 24.36 20.10
N ASN A 328 2.48 23.46 20.56
CA ASN A 328 2.20 22.03 20.66
C ASN A 328 1.63 21.68 22.05
N THR A 329 0.56 22.38 22.43
CA THR A 329 -0.04 22.31 23.78
C THR A 329 -0.65 20.94 24.13
N SER A 330 -0.87 20.09 23.12
CA SER A 330 -1.36 18.71 23.26
C SER A 330 -0.26 17.68 23.53
N LEU A 331 1.02 18.08 23.53
CA LEU A 331 2.14 17.14 23.70
C LEU A 331 2.07 16.39 25.03
N ARG A 332 2.23 15.07 24.93
CA ARG A 332 2.28 14.10 26.03
C ARG A 332 3.62 13.38 26.09
N ILE A 333 4.20 13.12 24.91
CA ILE A 333 5.45 12.38 24.75
C ILE A 333 6.45 13.23 23.97
N LEU A 334 7.65 13.41 24.53
CA LEU A 334 8.71 14.20 23.92
C LEU A 334 10.05 13.46 24.00
N HIS A 335 10.57 13.04 22.84
CA HIS A 335 11.92 12.50 22.70
C HIS A 335 12.81 13.54 21.97
N ALA A 336 13.59 14.27 22.78
CA ALA A 336 14.48 15.35 22.36
C ALA A 336 15.98 15.02 22.62
N HIS A 337 16.27 13.82 23.11
CA HIS A 337 17.60 13.40 23.52
C HIS A 337 18.58 13.29 22.34
N ASN A 338 19.89 13.22 22.61
CA ASN A 338 20.95 13.15 21.59
C ASN A 338 20.84 14.28 20.54
N ASN A 339 20.83 15.53 21.02
CA ASN A 339 20.84 16.73 20.18
C ASN A 339 21.90 17.70 20.72
N GLN A 340 21.86 18.96 20.29
CA GLN A 340 22.77 20.01 20.74
C GLN A 340 22.03 21.16 21.43
N LEU A 341 20.87 20.87 22.04
CA LEU A 341 20.02 21.87 22.67
C LEU A 341 20.73 22.51 23.87
N THR A 342 20.79 23.84 23.89
CA THR A 342 21.35 24.60 25.02
C THR A 342 20.27 25.12 25.96
N SER A 343 19.02 25.19 25.47
CA SER A 343 17.83 25.54 26.23
C SER A 343 16.63 24.80 25.62
N LEU A 344 15.63 24.54 26.45
CA LEU A 344 14.39 23.89 26.03
C LEU A 344 13.25 24.41 26.92
N ASP A 345 12.29 25.09 26.29
CA ASP A 345 11.10 25.60 26.97
C ASP A 345 9.93 24.64 26.76
N VAL A 346 9.47 24.04 27.86
CA VAL A 346 8.32 23.11 27.90
C VAL A 346 7.14 23.69 28.70
N SER A 347 7.17 25.00 29.00
CA SER A 347 6.17 25.66 29.84
C SER A 347 4.75 25.65 29.26
N ASN A 348 4.63 25.50 27.93
CA ASN A 348 3.36 25.45 27.21
C ASN A 348 2.87 24.01 26.95
N ASN A 349 3.50 23.00 27.54
CA ASN A 349 3.19 21.59 27.29
C ASN A 349 2.70 20.88 28.59
N PRO A 350 1.58 21.31 29.19
CA PRO A 350 1.15 20.85 30.51
C PRO A 350 0.73 19.38 30.57
N ASN A 351 0.53 18.75 29.40
CA ASN A 351 0.14 17.35 29.28
C ASN A 351 1.33 16.39 29.16
N LEU A 352 2.58 16.88 29.19
CA LEU A 352 3.77 16.03 29.14
C LEU A 352 3.76 15.04 30.30
N SER A 353 3.88 13.76 29.96
CA SER A 353 3.99 12.64 30.89
C SER A 353 5.31 11.87 30.72
N LEU A 354 5.85 11.84 29.51
CA LEU A 354 7.08 11.12 29.14
C LEU A 354 8.06 12.09 28.48
N PHE A 355 9.21 12.34 29.09
CA PHE A 355 10.16 13.35 28.62
C PHE A 355 11.61 12.88 28.65
N TYR A 356 12.19 12.66 27.46
CA TYR A 356 13.59 12.32 27.27
C TYR A 356 14.34 13.50 26.64
N CYS A 357 15.23 14.14 27.39
CA CYS A 357 16.09 15.24 26.92
C CYS A 357 17.57 15.06 27.26
N HIS A 358 17.97 13.86 27.66
CA HIS A 358 19.34 13.48 27.96
C HIS A 358 20.29 13.62 26.74
N TYR A 359 21.61 13.61 26.95
CA TYR A 359 22.62 13.87 25.92
C TYR A 359 22.33 15.16 25.13
N ASN A 360 22.23 16.27 25.85
CA ASN A 360 22.12 17.63 25.31
C ASN A 360 23.13 18.54 26.03
N LYS A 361 22.97 19.86 25.90
CA LYS A 361 23.83 20.88 26.52
C LYS A 361 23.00 21.82 27.41
N LEU A 362 21.92 21.32 28.01
CA LEU A 362 20.99 22.11 28.82
C LEU A 362 21.66 22.55 30.11
N ILE A 363 21.67 23.86 30.37
CA ILE A 363 22.25 24.45 31.60
C ILE A 363 21.19 24.62 32.70
N SER A 364 19.94 24.79 32.27
CA SER A 364 18.77 24.92 33.13
C SER A 364 17.56 24.32 32.42
N LEU A 365 16.65 23.75 33.18
CA LEU A 365 15.40 23.21 32.68
C LEU A 365 14.31 23.42 33.72
N ASP A 366 13.21 24.06 33.31
CA ASP A 366 12.05 24.30 34.16
C ASP A 366 10.91 23.36 33.72
N VAL A 367 10.53 22.47 34.62
CA VAL A 367 9.43 21.51 34.43
C VAL A 367 8.24 21.77 35.37
N SER A 368 8.19 22.95 36.00
CA SER A 368 7.14 23.33 36.96
C SER A 368 5.74 23.38 36.34
N ASN A 369 5.65 23.62 35.03
CA ASN A 369 4.39 23.64 34.28
C ASN A 369 3.99 22.27 33.71
N ASN A 370 4.70 21.18 34.06
CA ASN A 370 4.45 19.83 33.54
C ASN A 370 4.05 18.87 34.67
N PRO A 371 2.91 19.09 35.37
CA PRO A 371 2.54 18.34 36.57
C PRO A 371 2.21 16.86 36.31
N ASN A 372 2.04 16.47 35.05
CA ASN A 372 1.73 15.11 34.63
C ASN A 372 2.97 14.25 34.34
N LEU A 373 4.19 14.80 34.47
CA LEU A 373 5.43 14.03 34.28
C LEU A 373 5.46 12.82 35.20
N ALA A 374 5.60 11.65 34.59
CA ALA A 374 5.75 10.35 35.24
C ALA A 374 7.16 9.80 35.01
N ASP A 375 7.71 10.01 33.81
CA ASP A 375 9.02 9.52 33.38
C ASP A 375 9.84 10.69 32.84
N PHE A 376 10.97 10.97 33.49
CA PHE A 376 11.81 12.11 33.14
C PHE A 376 13.29 11.75 33.12
N TYR A 377 13.88 11.82 31.93
CA TYR A 377 15.28 11.46 31.68
C TYR A 377 16.02 12.67 31.11
N CYS A 378 16.80 13.34 31.97
CA CYS A 378 17.60 14.53 31.65
C CYS A 378 19.09 14.35 31.93
N TYR A 379 19.57 13.11 32.07
CA TYR A 379 20.98 12.81 32.30
C TYR A 379 21.91 13.29 31.18
N ASN A 380 23.20 13.38 31.47
CA ASN A 380 24.22 13.87 30.52
C ASN A 380 23.82 15.24 29.92
N ASN A 381 23.71 16.21 30.82
CA ASN A 381 23.46 17.62 30.53
C ASN A 381 24.40 18.48 31.40
N LEU A 382 24.13 19.78 31.51
CA LEU A 382 24.92 20.73 32.30
C LEU A 382 24.05 21.39 33.39
N LEU A 383 23.02 20.68 33.88
CA LEU A 383 22.07 21.23 34.84
C LEU A 383 22.74 21.49 36.18
N THR A 384 22.58 22.71 36.69
CA THR A 384 23.11 23.12 38.02
C THR A 384 22.07 23.06 39.13
N SER A 385 20.79 23.05 38.75
CA SER A 385 19.64 22.89 39.64
C SER A 385 18.48 22.27 38.86
N LEU A 386 17.60 21.58 39.58
CA LEU A 386 16.40 20.99 39.00
C LEU A 386 15.25 21.10 40.00
N GLY A 387 14.18 21.81 39.63
CA GLY A 387 12.99 21.97 40.46
C GLY A 387 11.91 20.96 40.08
N LEU A 388 11.50 20.12 41.04
CA LEU A 388 10.57 19.01 40.81
C LEU A 388 9.29 19.07 41.66
N SER A 389 9.10 20.15 42.41
CA SER A 389 8.04 20.27 43.43
C SER A 389 6.61 20.17 42.87
N SER A 390 6.43 20.44 41.57
CA SER A 390 5.14 20.38 40.87
C SER A 390 4.89 19.03 40.18
N ASN A 391 5.89 18.17 40.06
CA ASN A 391 5.84 16.91 39.32
C ASN A 391 5.48 15.74 40.26
N THR A 392 4.38 15.86 40.99
CA THR A 392 4.01 14.90 42.06
C THR A 392 3.71 13.49 41.57
N ASN A 393 3.55 13.30 40.26
CA ASN A 393 3.32 12.00 39.61
C ASN A 393 4.61 11.31 39.14
N LEU A 394 5.79 11.92 39.38
CA LEU A 394 7.07 11.43 38.90
C LEU A 394 7.43 10.10 39.56
N ALA A 395 7.46 9.04 38.76
CA ALA A 395 7.78 7.66 39.15
C ALA A 395 9.24 7.31 38.81
N TRP A 396 9.74 7.79 37.68
CA TRP A 396 11.11 7.53 37.21
C TRP A 396 11.83 8.83 36.90
N LEU A 397 12.95 9.05 37.59
CA LEU A 397 13.82 10.19 37.38
C LEU A 397 15.25 9.71 37.13
N ASP A 398 15.78 10.09 35.97
CA ASP A 398 17.20 10.01 35.70
C ASP A 398 17.75 11.40 35.40
N CYS A 399 18.53 11.91 36.34
CA CYS A 399 19.23 13.19 36.28
C CYS A 399 20.73 13.03 36.53
N SER A 400 21.28 11.85 36.27
CA SER A 400 22.70 11.57 36.41
C SER A 400 23.56 12.38 35.44
N GLU A 401 24.88 12.37 35.62
CA GLU A 401 25.84 13.05 34.74
C GLU A 401 25.47 14.54 34.50
N ASN A 402 25.23 15.28 35.59
CA ASN A 402 24.91 16.70 35.58
C ASN A 402 25.82 17.46 36.56
N GLN A 403 25.45 18.68 36.95
CA GLN A 403 26.21 19.52 37.89
C GLN A 403 25.33 19.92 39.08
N LEU A 404 24.40 19.05 39.49
CA LEU A 404 23.47 19.33 40.57
C LEU A 404 24.19 19.34 41.91
N THR A 405 24.01 20.41 42.67
CA THR A 405 24.56 20.55 44.05
C THR A 405 23.55 20.16 45.13
N SER A 406 22.27 20.15 44.76
CA SER A 406 21.17 19.69 45.61
C SER A 406 20.02 19.20 44.72
N LEU A 407 19.20 18.30 45.25
CA LEU A 407 17.94 17.91 44.65
C LEU A 407 16.89 17.72 45.74
N ASP A 408 15.72 18.35 45.56
CA ASP A 408 14.55 18.14 46.41
C ASP A 408 13.55 17.24 45.69
N VAL A 409 13.38 16.02 46.23
CA VAL A 409 12.41 15.02 45.76
C VAL A 409 11.29 14.76 46.78
N GLY A 410 11.16 15.61 47.80
CA GLY A 410 10.24 15.39 48.92
C GLY A 410 8.75 15.38 48.53
N ASN A 411 8.40 16.05 47.42
CA ASN A 411 7.04 16.07 46.87
C ASN A 411 6.75 14.90 45.90
N ASN A 412 7.78 14.18 45.45
CA ASN A 412 7.66 13.10 44.48
C ASN A 412 7.44 11.76 45.21
N THR A 413 6.41 11.68 46.05
CA THR A 413 6.20 10.55 46.97
C THR A 413 5.93 9.20 46.28
N VAL A 414 5.65 9.22 44.98
CA VAL A 414 5.44 8.04 44.13
C VAL A 414 6.70 7.61 43.36
N LEU A 415 7.86 8.23 43.64
CA LEU A 415 9.12 7.92 42.97
C LEU A 415 9.56 6.48 43.27
N GLU A 416 9.65 5.67 42.21
CA GLU A 416 10.06 4.25 42.22
C GLU A 416 11.54 4.10 41.88
N GLY A 417 12.08 4.93 40.98
CA GLY A 417 13.49 4.92 40.62
C GLY A 417 14.11 6.31 40.53
N LEU A 418 15.30 6.46 41.12
CA LEU A 418 16.10 7.69 41.13
C LEU A 418 17.56 7.40 40.76
N TRP A 419 17.98 7.90 39.60
CA TRP A 419 19.38 7.95 39.17
C TRP A 419 19.88 9.40 39.24
N ILE A 420 20.92 9.62 40.03
CA ILE A 420 21.53 10.91 40.30
C ILE A 420 23.04 10.80 40.53
N GLU A 421 23.64 9.71 40.05
CA GLU A 421 25.08 9.52 40.02
C GLU A 421 25.77 10.61 39.18
N ASP A 422 27.08 10.76 39.39
CA ASP A 422 27.91 11.70 38.63
C ASP A 422 27.37 13.16 38.69
N ASN A 423 27.11 13.62 39.91
CA ASN A 423 26.68 14.97 40.25
C ASN A 423 27.58 15.57 41.36
N GLN A 424 27.15 16.65 42.02
CA GLN A 424 27.92 17.40 43.03
C GLN A 424 27.14 17.55 44.35
N LEU A 425 26.31 16.57 44.71
CA LEU A 425 25.47 16.61 45.91
C LEU A 425 26.31 16.52 47.19
N GLU A 426 25.94 17.29 48.21
CA GLU A 426 26.49 17.17 49.57
C GLU A 426 25.57 16.36 50.49
N SER A 427 24.27 16.42 50.23
CA SER A 427 23.24 15.67 50.95
C SER A 427 22.07 15.35 50.03
N LEU A 428 21.32 14.30 50.38
CA LEU A 428 20.12 13.87 49.67
C LEU A 428 19.06 13.46 50.67
N ASP A 429 17.83 13.93 50.55
CA ASP A 429 16.70 13.47 51.37
C ASP A 429 15.69 12.70 50.53
N VAL A 430 15.58 11.40 50.81
CA VAL A 430 14.61 10.47 50.19
C VAL A 430 13.62 9.91 51.21
N SER A 431 13.52 10.53 52.39
CA SER A 431 12.69 10.04 53.50
C SER A 431 11.19 9.98 53.19
N GLN A 432 10.72 10.83 52.25
CA GLN A 432 9.34 10.88 51.77
C GLN A 432 9.05 9.91 50.61
N ASN A 433 10.07 9.40 49.93
CA ASN A 433 9.93 8.50 48.78
C ASN A 433 9.81 7.05 49.27
N THR A 434 8.71 6.75 49.98
CA THR A 434 8.55 5.48 50.71
C THR A 434 8.42 4.25 49.81
N VAL A 435 8.19 4.46 48.51
CA VAL A 435 8.07 3.40 47.49
C VAL A 435 9.33 3.28 46.62
N LEU A 436 10.41 4.00 46.93
CA LEU A 436 11.64 3.99 46.15
C LEU A 436 12.29 2.60 46.15
N GLU A 437 12.34 1.97 44.98
CA GLU A 437 12.90 0.64 44.76
C GLU A 437 14.34 0.70 44.26
N TYR A 438 14.67 1.73 43.48
CA TYR A 438 15.99 1.93 42.88
C TYR A 438 16.56 3.30 43.26
N LEU A 439 17.80 3.31 43.75
CA LEU A 439 18.54 4.54 44.04
C LEU A 439 20.00 4.38 43.61
N GLU A 440 20.44 5.18 42.66
CA GLU A 440 21.86 5.31 42.29
C GLU A 440 22.30 6.75 42.51
N CYS A 441 23.21 6.95 43.48
CA CYS A 441 23.70 8.28 43.84
C CYS A 441 25.22 8.27 44.13
N PHE A 442 25.96 7.33 43.54
CA PHE A 442 27.42 7.28 43.62
C PHE A 442 28.08 8.35 42.74
N ASN A 443 29.39 8.51 42.83
CA ASN A 443 30.14 9.58 42.16
C ASN A 443 29.62 11.00 42.49
N ASN A 444 29.12 11.20 43.70
CA ASN A 444 28.87 12.50 44.30
C ASN A 444 29.90 12.67 45.43
N GLU A 445 31.15 13.04 45.09
CA GLU A 445 32.29 12.94 46.04
C GLU A 445 32.07 13.62 47.40
N ALA A 446 31.25 14.67 47.45
CA ALA A 446 30.92 15.42 48.66
C ALA A 446 29.70 14.88 49.43
N LEU A 447 29.02 13.85 48.92
CA LEU A 447 27.80 13.29 49.50
C LEU A 447 28.13 12.64 50.84
N GLY A 448 27.84 13.35 51.92
CA GLY A 448 28.11 12.90 53.28
C GLY A 448 26.94 12.12 53.87
N CYS A 449 25.71 12.50 53.53
CA CYS A 449 24.52 11.99 54.20
C CYS A 449 23.34 11.81 53.24
N ILE A 450 22.68 10.66 53.35
CA ILE A 450 21.43 10.34 52.66
C ILE A 450 20.36 10.17 53.75
N GLN A 451 19.44 11.13 53.84
CA GLN A 451 18.34 11.12 54.78
C GLN A 451 17.27 10.14 54.31
N VAL A 452 16.94 9.19 55.18
CA VAL A 452 15.96 8.12 54.95
C VAL A 452 15.01 8.03 56.14
N ASN A 453 13.82 7.47 55.95
CA ASN A 453 12.95 7.16 57.09
C ASN A 453 13.40 5.87 57.81
N MET A 454 12.77 5.56 58.95
CA MET A 454 13.13 4.40 59.78
C MET A 454 12.97 3.05 59.05
N SER A 455 11.99 2.94 58.14
CA SER A 455 11.77 1.71 57.37
C SER A 455 12.86 1.51 56.33
N GLN A 456 13.17 2.56 55.57
CA GLN A 456 14.26 2.56 54.58
C GLN A 456 15.62 2.31 55.26
N LEU A 457 15.90 2.90 56.43
CA LEU A 457 17.15 2.69 57.16
C LEU A 457 17.39 1.21 57.52
N ALA A 458 16.33 0.43 57.72
CA ALA A 458 16.43 -0.99 58.05
C ALA A 458 16.83 -1.87 56.86
N THR A 459 16.57 -1.43 55.61
CA THR A 459 16.78 -2.22 54.40
C THR A 459 17.89 -1.67 53.49
N ALA A 460 17.97 -0.34 53.35
CA ALA A 460 18.89 0.35 52.45
C ALA A 460 20.38 -0.05 52.56
N PRO A 461 20.97 -0.30 53.77
CA PRO A 461 22.37 -0.71 53.86
C PRO A 461 22.72 -2.05 53.21
N THR A 462 21.72 -2.90 52.96
CA THR A 462 21.90 -4.25 52.39
C THR A 462 21.17 -4.43 51.06
N ASP A 463 20.47 -3.41 50.59
CA ASP A 463 19.70 -3.47 49.36
C ASP A 463 20.63 -3.32 48.13
N PRO A 464 20.71 -4.31 47.23
CA PRO A 464 21.56 -4.22 46.04
C PRO A 464 21.10 -3.14 45.03
N ASN A 465 19.85 -2.67 45.12
CA ASN A 465 19.32 -1.63 44.24
C ASN A 465 19.60 -0.21 44.76
N TRP A 466 20.23 -0.07 45.93
CA TRP A 466 20.59 1.20 46.55
C TRP A 466 22.11 1.37 46.56
N ILE A 467 22.62 2.05 45.52
CA ILE A 467 24.04 2.25 45.26
C ILE A 467 24.41 3.69 45.59
N LYS A 468 25.43 3.85 46.44
CA LYS A 468 25.94 5.15 46.90
C LYS A 468 27.46 5.14 47.03
N ASP A 469 28.05 6.31 47.22
CA ASP A 469 29.45 6.42 47.57
C ASP A 469 29.80 5.74 48.90
N GLY A 470 31.05 5.29 49.00
CA GLY A 470 31.57 4.65 50.21
C GLY A 470 31.60 5.60 51.42
N SER A 471 31.72 6.91 51.19
CA SER A 471 31.74 7.97 52.21
C SER A 471 30.36 8.35 52.74
N ALA A 472 29.31 8.23 51.91
CA ALA A 472 27.95 8.61 52.28
C ALA A 472 27.39 7.68 53.37
N VAL A 473 26.61 8.21 54.32
CA VAL A 473 25.90 7.41 55.32
C VAL A 473 24.39 7.58 55.22
N TYR A 474 23.64 6.50 55.47
CA TYR A 474 22.20 6.60 55.67
C TYR A 474 21.91 7.08 57.09
N SER A 475 21.06 8.10 57.24
CA SER A 475 20.63 8.63 58.55
C SER A 475 19.14 8.98 58.53
N THR A 476 18.51 9.00 59.70
CA THR A 476 17.16 9.57 59.86
C THR A 476 17.16 11.07 60.07
N ASP A 477 18.34 11.65 60.28
CA ASP A 477 18.56 13.08 60.46
C ASP A 477 19.95 13.42 59.91
N CYS A 478 20.00 14.18 58.80
CA CYS A 478 21.24 14.70 58.22
C CYS A 478 21.60 16.10 58.74
N SER A 479 20.79 16.71 59.61
CA SER A 479 21.06 18.05 60.15
C SER A 479 22.17 18.08 61.22
N SER A 480 22.65 16.91 61.65
CA SER A 480 23.63 16.75 62.72
C SER A 480 25.07 16.44 62.26
N ASN A 481 25.33 16.41 60.94
CA ASN A 481 26.63 15.99 60.37
C ASN A 481 27.40 17.13 59.71
#